data_AF-A0A955Q6X2-F1
#
_entry.id   AF-A0A955Q6X2-F1
#
_cell.length_a   1.000
_cell.length_b   1.000
_cell.length_c   1.000
_cell.angle_alpha   90.00
_cell.angle_beta   90.00
_cell.angle_gamma   90.00
#
_symmetry.space_group_name_H-M   'P 1'
#
loop_
_entity.id
_entity.type
_entity.pdbx_description
1 polymer ?
#
loop_
_entity_poly.entity_id
_entity_poly.type
_entity_poly.pdbx_seq_one_letter_code
_entity_poly.pdbx_strand_id
1 'polypeptide(L)'
;MTLPYEILVGLRYLRAKRRQRTISLNTFISITGITLGVAALIGTLGIMTGFKEDLQSKILGTTAHVIVQERGSNDMKGYADLVDQIEAVPDVIAAAPFIFKQVLVTSKTAVQGIILRGIQPSQEIRVTDLETNMKFGDLADLTRPFTPSTSPDSGRDTPSSTNPPGIILGKELAFRLGVFIGDTINVVSPVGPMTSLTMTPKIRPYTVVGVFESGM
;
A
#
# COMPACT_ATOMS: atom_id res chain seq x y z
N MET A 1 -48.18 -9.77 24.37
CA MET A 1 -47.16 -9.59 25.43
C MET A 1 -47.52 -8.33 26.21
N THR A 2 -47.99 -8.47 27.44
CA THR A 2 -48.31 -7.34 28.32
C THR A 2 -46.99 -6.68 28.75
N LEU A 3 -46.81 -5.40 28.44
CA LEU A 3 -45.66 -4.64 28.93
C LEU A 3 -45.63 -4.68 30.47
N PRO A 4 -44.43 -4.78 31.09
CA PRO A 4 -44.28 -4.67 32.54
C PRO A 4 -44.96 -3.42 33.07
N TYR A 5 -45.59 -3.52 34.24
CA TYR A 5 -46.37 -2.43 34.82
C TYR A 5 -45.53 -1.15 35.00
N GLU A 6 -44.24 -1.26 35.38
CA GLU A 6 -43.38 -0.09 35.57
C GLU A 6 -43.11 0.65 34.25
N ILE A 7 -42.88 -0.07 33.15
CA ILE A 7 -42.67 0.53 31.82
C ILE A 7 -43.94 1.22 31.33
N LEU A 8 -45.10 0.62 31.55
CA LEU A 8 -46.40 1.17 31.14
C LEU A 8 -46.69 2.48 31.87
N VAL A 9 -46.39 2.54 33.18
CA VAL A 9 -46.49 3.78 33.98
C VAL A 9 -45.45 4.80 33.51
N GLY A 10 -44.20 4.42 33.30
CA GLY A 10 -43.13 5.31 32.85
C GLY A 10 -43.41 5.96 31.49
N LEU A 11 -43.83 5.16 30.50
CA LEU A 11 -44.17 5.65 29.16
C LEU A 11 -45.40 6.57 29.17
N ARG A 12 -46.38 6.26 30.04
CA ARG A 12 -47.56 7.11 30.25
C ARG A 12 -47.17 8.47 30.83
N TYR A 13 -46.19 8.54 31.72
CA TYR A 13 -45.65 9.80 32.26
C TYR A 13 -44.83 10.58 31.21
N LEU A 14 -44.01 9.91 30.40
CA LEU A 14 -43.27 10.53 29.29
C LEU A 14 -44.19 11.11 28.20
N ARG A 15 -45.30 10.43 27.90
CA ARG A 15 -46.27 10.82 26.85
C ARG A 15 -47.43 11.68 27.36
N ALA A 16 -47.55 11.90 28.68
CA ALA A 16 -48.69 12.61 29.26
C ALA A 16 -48.66 14.12 28.93
N LYS A 17 -49.51 14.51 27.99
CA LYS A 17 -49.85 15.91 27.66
C LYS A 17 -50.80 16.48 28.72
N ARG A 18 -50.31 16.71 29.96
CA ARG A 18 -51.14 17.29 31.04
C ARG A 18 -51.40 18.78 30.77
N ARG A 19 -52.49 19.29 31.36
CA ARG A 19 -53.00 20.68 31.31
C ARG A 19 -51.95 21.77 31.62
N GLN A 20 -50.82 21.41 32.23
CA GLN A 20 -49.68 22.29 32.50
C GLN A 20 -48.58 22.12 31.42
N ARG A 21 -48.52 23.06 30.48
CA ARG A 21 -47.59 23.14 29.35
C ARG A 21 -46.10 23.07 29.75
N THR A 22 -45.78 23.42 30.99
CA THR A 22 -44.42 23.49 31.54
C THR A 22 -43.77 22.11 31.73
N ILE A 23 -44.54 21.08 32.09
CA ILE A 23 -43.99 19.73 32.36
C ILE A 23 -43.50 19.08 31.05
N SER A 24 -44.29 19.16 29.98
CA SER A 24 -43.90 18.59 28.68
C SER A 24 -42.74 19.33 28.01
N LEU A 25 -42.57 20.63 28.30
CA LEU A 25 -41.45 21.43 27.79
C LEU A 25 -40.11 20.95 28.39
N ASN A 26 -40.07 20.73 29.71
CA ASN A 26 -38.84 20.32 30.40
C ASN A 26 -38.38 18.92 29.95
N THR A 27 -39.31 17.98 29.81
CA THR A 27 -39.02 16.64 29.29
C THR A 27 -38.46 16.70 27.88
N PHE A 28 -39.02 17.54 27.00
CA PHE A 28 -38.54 17.70 25.63
C PHE A 28 -37.11 18.27 25.58
N ILE A 29 -36.84 19.32 26.35
CA ILE A 29 -35.50 19.94 26.42
C ILE A 29 -34.48 18.93 26.95
N SER A 30 -34.83 18.17 28.00
CA SER A 30 -33.95 17.16 28.59
C SER A 30 -33.62 16.03 27.62
N ILE A 31 -34.62 15.47 26.93
CA ILE A 31 -34.41 14.40 25.95
C ILE A 31 -33.57 14.91 24.78
N THR A 32 -33.84 16.12 24.29
CA THR A 32 -33.09 16.71 23.18
C THR A 32 -31.63 16.97 23.57
N GLY A 33 -31.39 17.49 24.78
CA GLY A 33 -30.06 17.73 25.31
C GLY A 33 -29.24 16.44 25.48
N ILE A 34 -29.84 15.40 26.08
CA ILE A 34 -29.20 14.09 26.22
C ILE A 34 -28.92 13.48 24.85
N THR A 35 -29.88 13.56 23.92
CA THR A 35 -29.72 13.03 22.57
C THR A 35 -28.57 13.71 21.83
N LEU A 36 -28.51 15.04 21.86
CA LEU A 36 -27.42 15.80 21.26
C LEU A 36 -26.07 15.49 21.91
N GLY A 37 -26.02 15.41 23.24
CA GLY A 37 -24.78 15.10 23.97
C GLY A 37 -24.24 13.71 23.67
N VAL A 38 -25.11 12.70 23.69
CA VAL A 38 -24.74 11.31 23.38
C VAL A 38 -24.39 11.17 21.89
N ALA A 39 -25.13 11.81 20.99
CA ALA A 39 -24.82 11.80 19.56
C ALA A 39 -23.46 12.42 19.26
N ALA A 40 -23.12 13.54 19.92
CA ALA A 40 -21.81 14.17 19.80
C ALA A 40 -20.69 13.25 20.30
N LEU A 41 -20.89 12.60 21.46
CA LEU A 41 -19.91 11.68 22.04
C LEU A 41 -19.68 10.43 21.17
N ILE A 42 -20.76 9.85 20.64
CA ILE A 42 -20.66 8.71 19.72
C ILE A 42 -19.98 9.13 18.41
N GLY A 43 -20.31 10.32 17.89
CA GLY A 43 -19.70 10.87 16.68
C GLY A 43 -18.19 11.07 16.84
N THR A 44 -17.74 11.67 17.93
CA THR A 44 -16.31 11.88 18.19
C THR A 44 -15.57 10.56 18.38
N LEU A 45 -16.15 9.61 19.11
CA LEU A 45 -15.56 8.28 19.29
C LEU A 45 -15.48 7.52 17.95
N GLY A 46 -16.51 7.63 17.11
CA GLY A 46 -16.54 7.03 15.77
C GLY A 46 -15.44 7.58 14.86
N ILE A 47 -15.24 8.91 14.85
CA ILE A 47 -14.15 9.55 14.10
C ILE A 47 -12.80 9.07 14.60
N MET A 48 -12.59 9.07 15.93
CA MET A 48 -11.31 8.69 16.52
C MET A 48 -10.98 7.21 16.26
N THR A 49 -11.99 6.34 16.32
CA THR A 49 -11.84 4.90 16.05
C THR A 49 -11.56 4.64 14.57
N GLY A 50 -12.32 5.26 13.66
CA GLY A 50 -12.11 5.10 12.22
C GLY A 50 -10.75 5.62 11.77
N PHE A 51 -10.32 6.77 12.28
CA PHE A 51 -8.99 7.31 11.99
C PHE A 51 -7.87 6.42 12.53
N LYS A 52 -8.03 5.87 13.74
CA LYS A 52 -7.06 4.92 14.32
C LYS A 52 -6.92 3.68 13.43
N GLU A 53 -8.02 3.10 12.99
CA GLU A 53 -8.03 1.91 12.12
C GLU A 53 -7.37 2.20 10.77
N ASP A 54 -7.70 3.35 10.17
CA ASP A 54 -7.13 3.79 8.90
C ASP A 54 -5.62 4.06 9.01
N LEU A 55 -5.18 4.74 10.06
CA LEU A 55 -3.74 4.92 10.31
C LEU A 55 -3.03 3.60 10.59
N GLN A 56 -3.62 2.73 11.41
CA GLN A 56 -3.02 1.45 11.79
C GLN A 56 -2.87 0.54 10.57
N SER A 57 -3.89 0.44 9.73
CA SER A 57 -3.85 -0.35 8.49
C SER A 57 -2.82 0.20 7.50
N LYS A 58 -2.70 1.51 7.36
CA LYS A 58 -1.68 2.14 6.50
C LYS A 58 -0.25 1.94 7.00
N ILE A 59 -0.03 1.91 8.31
CA ILE A 59 1.30 1.66 8.89
C ILE A 59 1.68 0.17 8.77
N LEU A 60 0.75 -0.75 9.03
CA LEU A 60 1.05 -2.19 9.11
C LEU A 60 0.92 -2.93 7.76
N GLY A 61 0.06 -2.48 6.85
CA GLY A 61 -0.39 -3.28 5.70
C GLY A 61 0.54 -3.34 4.48
N THR A 62 1.73 -2.71 4.50
CA THR A 62 2.60 -2.67 3.30
C THR A 62 4.08 -2.88 3.55
N THR A 63 4.48 -3.24 4.76
CA THR A 63 5.89 -3.50 5.10
C THR A 63 6.06 -4.90 5.68
N ALA A 64 7.21 -5.53 5.38
CA ALA A 64 7.55 -6.80 6.01
C ALA A 64 7.71 -6.58 7.53
N HIS A 65 7.10 -7.44 8.33
CA HIS A 65 7.11 -7.35 9.80
C HIS A 65 8.53 -7.42 10.39
N VAL A 66 9.43 -8.15 9.73
CA VAL A 66 10.82 -8.30 10.12
C VAL A 66 11.71 -8.15 8.90
N ILE A 67 12.77 -7.35 9.03
CA ILE A 67 13.77 -7.14 7.99
C ILE A 67 15.11 -7.64 8.52
N VAL A 68 15.68 -8.64 7.85
CA VAL A 68 17.01 -9.18 8.17
C VAL A 68 18.03 -8.55 7.22
N GLN A 69 19.05 -7.91 7.78
CA GLN A 69 20.13 -7.27 7.02
C GLN A 69 21.49 -7.68 7.59
N GLU A 70 22.46 -7.88 6.71
CA GLU A 70 23.84 -8.10 7.12
C GLU A 70 24.46 -6.80 7.65
N ARG A 71 25.10 -6.85 8.81
CA ARG A 71 25.70 -5.66 9.43
C ARG A 71 27.01 -5.31 8.73
N GLY A 72 27.06 -4.15 8.08
CA GLY A 72 28.29 -3.58 7.51
C GLY A 72 28.60 -4.03 6.07
N SER A 73 27.81 -4.94 5.51
CA SER A 73 27.83 -5.28 4.09
C SER A 73 26.55 -4.80 3.41
N ASN A 74 26.69 -4.33 2.17
CA ASN A 74 25.57 -3.90 1.34
C ASN A 74 24.97 -5.06 0.51
N ASP A 75 25.60 -6.23 0.55
CA ASP A 75 25.26 -7.45 -0.18
C ASP A 75 25.32 -8.65 0.77
N MET A 76 24.27 -9.48 0.78
CA MET A 76 24.20 -10.68 1.62
C MET A 76 24.56 -11.93 0.83
N LYS A 77 25.65 -12.62 1.21
CA LYS A 77 26.05 -13.89 0.59
C LYS A 77 25.33 -15.06 1.26
N GLY A 78 24.99 -16.10 0.50
CA GLY A 78 24.31 -17.29 1.05
C GLY A 78 22.87 -17.03 1.50
N TYR A 79 22.19 -16.05 0.89
CA TYR A 79 20.82 -15.69 1.28
C TYR A 79 19.81 -16.85 1.12
N ALA A 80 20.06 -17.79 0.20
CA ALA A 80 19.17 -18.93 -0.04
C ALA A 80 19.10 -19.84 1.20
N ASP A 81 20.25 -20.25 1.73
CA ASP A 81 20.31 -21.10 2.94
C ASP A 81 19.74 -20.38 4.16
N LEU A 82 19.90 -19.05 4.23
CA LEU A 82 19.35 -18.23 5.31
C LEU A 82 17.82 -18.13 5.25
N VAL A 83 17.25 -18.02 4.04
CA VAL A 83 15.79 -18.02 3.84
C VAL A 83 15.22 -19.35 4.33
N ASP A 84 15.83 -20.48 3.98
CA ASP A 84 15.38 -21.81 4.42
C ASP A 84 15.47 -21.96 5.95
N GLN A 85 16.55 -21.44 6.57
CA GLN A 85 16.68 -21.42 8.04
C GLN A 85 15.64 -20.56 8.73
N ILE A 86 15.27 -19.41 8.14
CA ILE A 86 14.27 -18.50 8.69
C ILE A 86 12.86 -19.11 8.55
N GLU A 87 12.55 -19.71 7.39
CA GLU A 87 11.27 -20.41 7.20
C GLU A 87 11.11 -21.63 8.12
N ALA A 88 12.21 -22.21 8.62
CA ALA A 88 12.18 -23.31 9.59
C ALA A 88 11.84 -22.87 11.03
N VAL A 89 11.86 -21.56 11.34
CA VAL A 89 11.54 -21.06 12.68
C VAL A 89 10.02 -21.12 12.90
N PRO A 90 9.54 -21.64 14.05
CA PRO A 90 8.11 -21.62 14.36
C PRO A 90 7.58 -20.18 14.36
N ASP A 91 6.36 -20.00 13.88
CA ASP A 91 5.67 -18.71 13.68
C ASP A 91 6.09 -17.88 12.44
N VAL A 92 7.08 -18.33 11.65
CA VAL A 92 7.41 -17.68 10.36
C VAL A 92 6.51 -18.22 9.25
N ILE A 93 5.71 -17.33 8.65
CA ILE A 93 4.77 -17.69 7.56
C ILE A 93 5.51 -17.88 6.22
N ALA A 94 6.42 -16.97 5.90
CA ALA A 94 7.23 -17.00 4.69
C ALA A 94 8.42 -16.02 4.80
N ALA A 95 9.46 -16.25 4.01
CA ALA A 95 10.55 -15.30 3.82
C ALA A 95 10.83 -15.06 2.33
N ALA A 96 11.27 -13.85 2.00
CA ALA A 96 11.62 -13.46 0.63
C ALA A 96 12.87 -12.57 0.64
N PRO A 97 13.86 -12.84 -0.22
CA PRO A 97 15.03 -12.00 -0.39
C PRO A 97 14.65 -10.73 -1.14
N PHE A 98 15.25 -9.61 -0.75
CA PHE A 98 15.05 -8.34 -1.43
C PHE A 98 16.37 -7.58 -1.56
N ILE A 99 16.47 -6.73 -2.58
CA ILE A 99 17.54 -5.75 -2.74
C ILE A 99 16.94 -4.38 -2.54
N PHE A 100 17.60 -3.51 -1.76
CA PHE A 100 17.12 -2.17 -1.46
C PHE A 100 18.22 -1.15 -1.73
N LYS A 101 18.05 -0.31 -2.76
CA LYS A 101 19.03 0.71 -3.16
C LYS A 101 18.35 2.00 -3.56
N GLN A 102 18.98 3.12 -3.23
CA GLN A 102 18.54 4.43 -3.69
C GLN A 102 19.05 4.69 -5.11
N VAL A 103 18.16 5.10 -6.00
CA VAL A 103 18.45 5.39 -7.42
C VAL A 103 17.75 6.68 -7.84
N LEU A 104 18.19 7.27 -8.95
CA LEU A 104 17.46 8.34 -9.61
C LEU A 104 16.68 7.74 -10.78
N VAL A 105 15.40 8.09 -10.91
CA VAL A 105 14.61 7.78 -12.10
C VAL A 105 14.40 9.04 -12.91
N THR A 106 14.63 8.93 -14.22
CA THR A 106 14.36 10.00 -15.18
C THR A 106 13.29 9.55 -16.16
N SER A 107 12.25 10.37 -16.30
CA SER A 107 11.25 10.29 -17.37
C SER A 107 11.51 11.39 -18.40
N LYS A 108 10.63 11.52 -19.40
CA LYS A 108 10.68 12.63 -20.37
C LYS A 108 10.45 14.00 -19.73
N THR A 109 9.78 14.05 -18.59
CA THR A 109 9.23 15.27 -17.98
C THR A 109 9.79 15.57 -16.60
N ALA A 110 10.28 14.56 -15.87
CA ALA A 110 10.72 14.73 -14.49
C ALA A 110 11.90 13.82 -14.11
N VAL A 111 12.60 14.20 -13.05
CA VAL A 111 13.65 13.41 -12.40
C VAL A 111 13.31 13.28 -10.92
N GLN A 112 13.35 12.07 -10.37
CA GLN A 112 13.10 11.82 -8.95
C GLN A 112 14.09 10.83 -8.35
N GLY A 113 14.52 11.09 -7.12
CA GLY A 113 15.19 10.10 -6.30
C GLY A 113 14.18 9.15 -5.67
N ILE A 114 14.36 7.86 -5.91
CA ILE A 114 13.50 6.81 -5.38
C ILE A 114 14.33 5.71 -4.73
N ILE A 115 13.63 4.84 -4.03
CA ILE A 115 14.17 3.58 -3.55
C ILE A 115 13.72 2.49 -4.51
N LEU A 116 14.69 1.80 -5.10
CA LEU A 116 14.46 0.62 -5.92
C LEU A 116 14.50 -0.61 -5.04
N ARG A 117 13.40 -1.37 -5.04
CA ARG A 117 13.30 -2.67 -4.38
C ARG A 117 13.32 -3.78 -5.44
N GLY A 118 14.37 -4.58 -5.45
CA GLY A 118 14.44 -5.81 -6.23
C GLY A 118 13.78 -6.94 -5.44
N ILE A 119 12.79 -7.61 -6.03
CA ILE A 119 12.03 -8.70 -5.40
C ILE A 119 12.00 -9.92 -6.30
N GLN A 120 11.77 -11.09 -5.71
CA GLN A 120 11.44 -12.31 -6.44
C GLN A 120 9.90 -12.52 -6.37
N PRO A 121 9.17 -12.36 -7.50
CA PRO A 121 7.70 -12.36 -7.49
C PRO A 121 7.09 -13.59 -6.83
N SER A 122 7.64 -14.79 -7.09
CA SER A 122 7.12 -16.05 -6.56
C SER A 122 7.19 -16.18 -5.03
N GLN A 123 8.15 -15.51 -4.40
CA GLN A 123 8.35 -15.57 -2.95
C GLN A 123 7.71 -14.37 -2.24
N GLU A 124 7.73 -13.19 -2.88
CA GLU A 124 7.22 -11.94 -2.31
C GLU A 124 5.69 -11.98 -2.06
N ILE A 125 4.93 -12.68 -2.91
CA ILE A 125 3.46 -12.86 -2.77
C ILE A 125 3.09 -13.44 -1.39
N ARG A 126 3.96 -14.25 -0.79
CA ARG A 126 3.71 -14.88 0.52
C ARG A 126 4.09 -13.98 1.71
N VAL A 127 4.82 -12.89 1.47
CA VAL A 127 5.43 -12.04 2.50
C VAL A 127 4.77 -10.66 2.57
N THR A 128 4.32 -10.12 1.44
CA THR A 128 3.70 -8.78 1.39
C THR A 128 2.40 -8.78 0.59
N ASP A 129 1.50 -7.87 0.97
CA ASP A 129 0.23 -7.62 0.27
C ASP A 129 0.41 -6.81 -1.03
N LEU A 130 1.58 -6.91 -1.67
CA LEU A 130 1.91 -6.13 -2.87
C LEU A 130 0.97 -6.50 -4.04
N GLU A 131 0.65 -7.79 -4.20
CA GLU A 131 -0.27 -8.27 -5.23
C GLU A 131 -1.69 -7.73 -5.03
N THR A 132 -2.20 -7.79 -3.79
CA THR A 132 -3.53 -7.27 -3.42
C THR A 132 -3.66 -5.76 -3.66
N ASN A 133 -2.55 -5.03 -3.56
CA ASN A 133 -2.48 -3.58 -3.74
C ASN A 133 -2.14 -3.16 -5.18
N MET A 134 -2.01 -4.09 -6.12
CA MET A 134 -1.85 -3.76 -7.53
C MET A 134 -3.16 -3.18 -8.10
N LYS A 135 -3.05 -2.07 -8.84
CA LYS A 135 -4.19 -1.49 -9.57
C LYS A 135 -4.18 -1.88 -11.03
N PHE A 136 -2.99 -2.05 -11.60
CA PHE A 136 -2.81 -2.38 -13.00
C PHE A 136 -1.51 -3.18 -13.21
N GLY A 137 -1.56 -4.14 -14.13
CA GLY A 137 -0.47 -5.08 -14.41
C GLY A 137 -0.40 -6.22 -13.39
N ASP A 138 0.46 -7.20 -13.64
CA ASP A 138 0.71 -8.33 -12.74
C ASP A 138 2.17 -8.36 -12.28
N LEU A 139 2.43 -8.91 -11.09
CA LEU A 139 3.80 -9.16 -10.58
C LEU A 139 4.59 -10.10 -11.50
N ALA A 140 3.91 -10.99 -12.23
CA ALA A 140 4.51 -11.88 -13.21
C ALA A 140 5.16 -11.12 -14.40
N ASP A 141 4.68 -9.91 -14.71
CA ASP A 141 5.17 -9.08 -15.81
C ASP A 141 6.53 -8.43 -15.51
N LEU A 142 7.01 -8.51 -14.27
CA LEU A 142 8.40 -8.17 -13.95
C LEU A 142 9.41 -9.16 -14.55
N THR A 143 8.98 -10.42 -14.72
CA THR A 143 9.84 -11.52 -15.19
C THR A 143 9.70 -11.74 -16.69
N ARG A 144 8.57 -11.34 -17.27
CA ARG A 144 8.30 -11.45 -18.70
C ARG A 144 8.64 -10.13 -19.39
N PRO A 145 9.33 -10.14 -20.54
CA PRO A 145 9.48 -8.93 -21.33
C PRO A 145 8.10 -8.41 -21.73
N PHE A 146 7.78 -7.16 -21.38
CA PHE A 146 6.51 -6.54 -21.75
C PHE A 146 6.37 -6.47 -23.27
N THR A 147 5.41 -7.21 -23.82
CA THR A 147 4.97 -7.07 -25.22
C THR A 147 3.71 -6.21 -25.22
N PRO A 148 3.73 -4.99 -25.76
CA PRO A 148 2.53 -4.16 -25.82
C PRO A 148 1.45 -4.86 -26.66
N SER A 149 0.29 -5.10 -26.05
CA SER A 149 -0.91 -5.61 -26.72
C SER A 149 -1.58 -4.50 -27.55
N THR A 150 -0.88 -3.97 -28.55
CA THR A 150 -1.47 -3.11 -29.57
C THR A 150 -0.57 -3.09 -30.80
N SER A 151 -0.78 -4.08 -31.68
CA SER A 151 -0.80 -3.98 -33.16
C SER A 151 -0.74 -5.39 -33.75
N PRO A 152 -1.84 -5.93 -34.29
CA PRO A 152 -1.84 -7.24 -34.96
C PRO A 152 -1.32 -7.15 -36.41
N ASP A 153 -0.35 -6.28 -36.68
CA ASP A 153 0.11 -6.09 -38.06
C ASP A 153 1.54 -5.56 -38.13
N SER A 154 2.50 -6.49 -38.12
CA SER A 154 3.68 -6.49 -39.00
C SER A 154 4.62 -7.60 -38.56
N GLY A 155 4.48 -8.75 -39.20
CA GLY A 155 5.46 -9.82 -39.13
C GLY A 155 6.82 -9.31 -39.59
N ARG A 156 7.81 -9.39 -38.70
CA ARG A 156 9.23 -9.47 -39.03
C ARG A 156 9.94 -10.14 -37.85
N ASP A 157 10.24 -11.41 -38.06
CA ASP A 157 11.23 -12.15 -37.29
C ASP A 157 12.57 -11.40 -37.40
N THR A 158 12.92 -10.64 -36.36
CA THR A 158 14.29 -10.19 -36.11
C THR A 158 14.65 -10.56 -34.67
N PRO A 159 15.59 -11.50 -34.44
CA PRO A 159 15.93 -11.98 -33.12
C PRO A 159 16.99 -11.06 -32.49
N SER A 160 16.64 -9.83 -32.11
CA SER A 160 17.57 -8.95 -31.37
C SER A 160 16.95 -7.62 -30.91
N SER A 161 15.85 -7.63 -30.16
CA SER A 161 15.52 -6.49 -29.29
C SER A 161 15.49 -6.97 -27.86
N THR A 162 16.57 -6.71 -27.12
CA THR A 162 16.61 -6.84 -25.67
C THR A 162 15.52 -5.93 -25.11
N ASN A 163 14.31 -6.47 -24.94
CA ASN A 163 13.23 -5.72 -24.33
C ASN A 163 13.71 -5.27 -22.95
N PRO A 164 13.59 -3.97 -22.63
CA PRO A 164 14.02 -3.46 -21.35
C PRO A 164 13.27 -4.21 -20.23
N PRO A 165 13.94 -4.48 -19.10
CA PRO A 165 13.30 -5.13 -17.95
C PRO A 165 12.09 -4.34 -17.45
N GLY A 166 11.11 -5.05 -16.92
CA GLY A 166 9.91 -4.44 -16.34
C GLY A 166 10.20 -3.76 -15.00
N ILE A 167 9.46 -2.68 -14.71
CA ILE A 167 9.42 -2.02 -13.39
C ILE A 167 7.98 -1.71 -13.01
N ILE A 168 7.65 -1.93 -11.74
CA ILE A 168 6.37 -1.56 -11.16
C ILE A 168 6.57 -0.26 -10.37
N LEU A 169 5.66 0.70 -10.54
CA LEU A 169 5.73 2.00 -9.90
C LEU A 169 4.58 2.20 -8.91
N GLY A 170 4.81 2.95 -7.84
CA GLY A 170 3.72 3.43 -7.01
C GLY A 170 2.87 4.46 -7.77
N LYS A 171 1.56 4.48 -7.56
CA LYS A 171 0.62 5.39 -8.22
C LYS A 171 1.06 6.86 -8.19
N GLU A 172 1.47 7.36 -7.03
CA GLU A 172 1.91 8.74 -6.86
C GLU A 172 3.24 9.02 -7.60
N LEU A 173 4.16 8.04 -7.60
CA LEU A 173 5.42 8.14 -8.33
C LEU A 173 5.19 8.17 -9.85
N ALA A 174 4.31 7.31 -10.35
CA ALA A 174 3.92 7.28 -11.76
C ALA A 174 3.28 8.62 -12.18
N PHE A 175 2.40 9.17 -11.33
CA PHE A 175 1.77 10.47 -11.55
C PHE A 175 2.79 11.61 -11.60
N ARG A 176 3.72 11.68 -10.64
CA ARG A 176 4.75 12.73 -10.61
C ARG A 176 5.75 12.62 -11.76
N LEU A 177 6.06 11.41 -12.19
CA LEU A 177 6.92 11.17 -13.36
C LEU A 177 6.16 11.38 -14.68
N GLY A 178 4.83 11.47 -14.66
CA GLY A 178 3.97 11.61 -15.85
C GLY A 178 4.05 10.40 -16.77
N VAL A 179 4.14 9.19 -16.22
CA VAL A 179 4.31 7.94 -16.97
C VAL A 179 3.13 6.99 -16.79
N PHE A 180 2.83 6.25 -17.85
CA PHE A 180 1.79 5.22 -17.88
C PHE A 180 2.40 3.84 -18.16
N ILE A 181 1.57 2.80 -18.06
CA ILE A 181 1.99 1.43 -18.36
C ILE A 181 2.39 1.34 -19.84
N GLY A 182 3.52 0.70 -20.10
CA GLY A 182 4.16 0.62 -21.41
C GLY A 182 5.21 1.71 -21.66
N ASP A 183 5.24 2.79 -20.88
CA ASP A 183 6.27 3.82 -21.01
C ASP A 183 7.63 3.32 -20.55
N THR A 184 8.70 3.89 -21.11
CA THR A 184 10.08 3.60 -20.71
C THR A 184 10.63 4.71 -19.83
N ILE A 185 11.25 4.34 -18.71
CA ILE A 185 11.96 5.22 -17.79
C ILE A 185 13.41 4.79 -17.66
N ASN A 186 14.31 5.73 -17.37
CA ASN A 186 15.71 5.40 -17.11
C ASN A 186 15.97 5.39 -15.62
N VAL A 187 16.58 4.30 -15.14
CA VAL A 187 17.05 4.18 -13.76
C VAL A 187 18.55 4.42 -13.75
N VAL A 188 18.98 5.38 -12.93
CA VAL A 188 20.36 5.81 -12.77
C VAL A 188 20.81 5.41 -11.37
N SER A 189 21.75 4.46 -11.29
CA SER A 189 22.42 4.12 -10.04
C SER A 189 23.59 5.07 -9.79
N PRO A 190 23.60 5.86 -8.71
CA PRO A 190 24.73 6.73 -8.36
C PRO A 190 25.92 5.93 -7.80
N VAL A 191 25.69 4.70 -7.33
CA VAL A 191 26.74 3.81 -6.80
C VAL A 191 27.11 2.81 -7.89
N GLY A 192 28.19 3.12 -8.62
CA GLY A 192 28.83 2.22 -9.59
C GLY A 192 30.02 1.46 -8.95
N PRO A 193 30.48 0.35 -9.56
CA PRO A 193 31.69 -0.33 -9.09
C PRO A 193 32.88 0.65 -9.08
N MET A 194 33.59 0.70 -7.95
CA MET A 194 34.77 1.52 -7.74
C MET A 194 35.88 1.06 -8.68
N THR A 195 35.91 1.63 -9.89
CA THR A 195 36.96 1.36 -10.88
C THR A 195 37.80 2.62 -10.97
N SER A 196 38.95 2.59 -10.29
CA SER A 196 40.02 3.62 -10.25
C SER A 196 39.59 5.08 -10.52
N LEU A 197 39.48 5.85 -9.43
CA LEU A 197 39.40 7.32 -9.39
C LEU A 197 38.11 8.02 -9.88
N THR A 198 37.11 7.34 -10.47
CA THR A 198 35.86 8.01 -10.89
C THR A 198 34.63 7.13 -10.68
N MET A 199 33.61 7.65 -10.00
CA MET A 199 32.30 7.00 -9.90
C MET A 199 31.50 7.29 -11.17
N THR A 200 31.36 6.29 -12.04
CA THR A 200 30.49 6.40 -13.22
C THR A 200 29.08 5.92 -12.88
N PRO A 201 28.04 6.76 -12.99
CA PRO A 201 26.67 6.33 -12.76
C PRO A 201 26.23 5.34 -13.85
N LYS A 202 25.56 4.26 -13.45
CA LYS A 202 25.05 3.25 -14.39
C LYS A 202 23.60 3.58 -14.73
N ILE A 203 23.33 3.84 -16.00
CA ILE A 203 21.99 4.13 -16.52
C ILE A 203 21.46 2.88 -17.23
N ARG A 204 20.24 2.46 -16.88
CA ARG A 204 19.56 1.35 -17.57
C ARG A 204 18.08 1.70 -17.82
N PRO A 205 17.56 1.49 -19.04
CA PRO A 205 16.13 1.68 -19.33
C PRO A 205 15.28 0.53 -18.75
N TYR A 206 14.09 0.86 -18.27
CA TYR A 206 13.06 -0.05 -17.78
C TYR A 206 11.70 0.33 -18.35
N THR A 207 10.85 -0.65 -18.63
CA THR A 207 9.46 -0.40 -19.06
C THR A 207 8.52 -0.52 -17.87
N VAL A 208 7.60 0.43 -17.72
CA VAL A 208 6.58 0.40 -16.68
C VAL A 208 5.56 -0.70 -17.01
N VAL A 209 5.52 -1.76 -16.21
CA VAL A 209 4.64 -2.92 -16.44
C VAL A 209 3.43 -2.95 -15.51
N GLY A 210 3.49 -2.21 -14.41
CA GLY A 210 2.39 -2.17 -13.47
C GLY A 210 2.45 -0.97 -12.53
N VAL A 211 1.31 -0.71 -11.89
CA VAL A 211 1.15 0.36 -10.91
C VAL A 211 0.45 -0.20 -9.68
N PHE A 212 1.04 0.03 -8.51
CA PHE A 212 0.47 -0.36 -7.21
C PHE A 212 0.11 0.86 -6.37
N GLU A 213 -0.83 0.68 -5.44
CA GLU A 213 -1.29 1.72 -4.52
C GLU A 213 -1.35 1.17 -3.10
N SER A 214 -0.44 1.66 -2.25
CA SER A 214 -0.31 1.29 -0.83
C SER A 214 -1.24 2.10 0.10
N GLY A 215 -1.98 3.08 -0.44
CA GLY A 215 -2.86 3.95 0.34
C GLY A 215 -2.14 5.07 1.12
N MET A 216 -0.84 5.26 0.85
CA MET A 216 -0.01 6.41 1.26
C MET A 216 0.19 7.39 0.12
#